data_AF-A0A930HSN7-F1
#
_entry.id   AF-A0A930HSN7-F1
#
_cell.length_a   1.000
_cell.length_b   1.000
_cell.length_c   1.000
_cell.angle_alpha   90.00
_cell.angle_beta   90.00
_cell.angle_gamma   90.00
#
_symmetry.space_group_name_H-M   'P 1'
#
loop_
_entity.id
_entity.type
_entity.pdbx_description
1 polymer ?
#
loop_
_entity_poly.entity_id
_entity_poly.type
_entity_poly.pdbx_seq_one_letter_code
_entity_poly.pdbx_strand_id
1 'polypeptide(L)'
;MRTSIRTFVGAALALVALSACKKDFLEQDPSQLFTADQLKKASQWNDGINEGYINGILSTFFKNGQSSSRHDDFAQKAFDISSDLMSGDMELQGGLGYGWFQEAARLLSYKRDASLNYAVWRISYRTISMANSFFRSSTGDTTPPEVTTEPNLKAKRMKDIFDWGQVKTLRALA
;
A
#
# COMPACT_ATOMS: atom_id res chain seq x y z
N MET A 1 55.69 -5.66 -36.00
CA MET A 1 54.70 -6.70 -35.62
C MET A 1 54.39 -6.75 -34.13
N ARG A 2 55.38 -6.79 -33.21
CA ARG A 2 55.11 -6.81 -31.76
C ARG A 2 54.47 -5.54 -31.18
N THR A 3 54.80 -4.36 -31.72
CA THR A 3 54.24 -3.06 -31.31
C THR A 3 52.80 -2.86 -31.76
N SER A 4 52.47 -3.27 -32.99
CA SER A 4 51.11 -3.20 -33.54
C SER A 4 50.12 -4.12 -32.83
N ILE A 5 50.58 -5.27 -32.32
CA ILE A 5 49.75 -6.17 -31.50
C ILE A 5 49.47 -5.56 -30.12
N ARG A 6 50.47 -4.91 -29.49
CA ARG A 6 50.30 -4.25 -28.19
C ARG A 6 49.31 -3.08 -28.25
N THR A 7 49.36 -2.27 -29.31
CA THR A 7 48.39 -1.19 -29.52
C THR A 7 46.98 -1.71 -29.81
N PHE A 8 46.84 -2.80 -30.58
CA PHE A 8 45.54 -3.43 -30.81
C PHE A 8 44.92 -3.99 -29.53
N VAL A 9 45.71 -4.67 -28.69
CA VAL A 9 45.27 -5.21 -27.40
C VAL A 9 44.87 -4.08 -26.45
N GLY A 10 45.65 -2.98 -26.40
CA GLY A 10 45.30 -1.80 -25.60
C GLY A 10 44.01 -1.12 -26.04
N ALA A 11 43.80 -0.97 -27.35
CA ALA A 11 42.57 -0.39 -27.90
C ALA A 11 41.34 -1.28 -27.65
N ALA A 12 41.49 -2.60 -27.77
CA ALA A 12 40.42 -3.56 -27.47
C ALA A 12 40.01 -3.54 -25.99
N LEU A 13 40.99 -3.48 -25.07
CA LEU A 13 40.73 -3.34 -23.62
C LEU A 13 40.02 -2.02 -23.28
N ALA A 14 40.39 -0.91 -23.95
CA ALA A 14 39.72 0.37 -23.77
C ALA A 14 38.25 0.34 -24.27
N LEU A 15 37.97 -0.33 -25.39
CA LEU A 15 36.62 -0.53 -25.91
C LEU A 15 35.75 -1.39 -24.96
N VAL A 16 36.33 -2.42 -24.35
CA VAL A 16 35.64 -3.23 -23.33
C VAL A 16 35.35 -2.40 -22.07
N ALA A 17 36.31 -1.58 -21.61
CA ALA A 17 36.12 -0.71 -20.45
C ALA A 17 35.01 0.34 -20.67
N LEU A 18 34.88 0.87 -21.89
CA LEU A 18 33.80 1.81 -22.25
C LEU A 18 32.42 1.12 -22.36
N SER A 19 32.38 -0.19 -22.60
CA SER A 19 31.13 -0.98 -22.61
C SER A 19 30.61 -1.33 -21.21
N ALA A 20 31.41 -1.12 -20.15
CA ALA A 20 31.02 -1.36 -18.77
C ALA A 20 30.05 -0.29 -18.20
N CYS A 21 29.92 0.86 -18.88
CA CYS A 21 28.93 1.91 -18.54
C CYS A 21 27.58 1.72 -19.26
N LYS A 22 27.21 0.48 -19.62
CA LYS A 22 25.88 0.21 -20.18
C LYS A 22 24.80 0.38 -19.11
N LYS A 23 23.67 0.97 -19.52
CA LYS A 23 22.51 1.21 -18.64
C LYS A 23 21.99 -0.07 -17.97
N ASP A 24 22.20 -1.22 -18.60
CA ASP A 24 21.76 -2.53 -18.12
C ASP A 24 22.49 -3.01 -16.84
N PHE A 25 23.60 -2.37 -16.44
CA PHE A 25 24.29 -2.66 -15.17
C PHE A 25 23.72 -1.89 -13.97
N LEU A 26 22.90 -0.87 -14.20
CA LEU A 26 22.31 -0.06 -13.15
C LEU A 26 20.91 -0.58 -12.83
N GLU A 27 20.75 -1.18 -11.66
CA GLU A 27 19.43 -1.42 -11.09
C GLU A 27 18.85 -0.06 -10.66
N GLN A 28 17.84 0.41 -11.39
CA GLN A 28 17.20 1.71 -11.14
C GLN A 28 15.98 1.56 -10.23
N ASP A 29 15.51 0.33 -10.03
CA ASP A 29 14.37 0.12 -9.15
C ASP A 29 14.79 0.33 -7.68
N PRO A 30 13.93 0.94 -6.86
CA PRO A 30 14.16 1.07 -5.43
C PRO A 30 14.27 -0.31 -4.76
N SER A 31 15.21 -0.46 -3.83
CA SER A 31 15.46 -1.73 -3.12
C SER A 31 14.72 -1.86 -1.80
N GLN A 32 14.19 -0.76 -1.24
CA GLN A 32 13.55 -0.74 0.07
C GLN A 32 12.03 -0.90 0.01
N LEU A 33 11.39 -0.43 -1.07
CA LEU A 33 9.94 -0.48 -1.25
C LEU A 33 9.62 -0.91 -2.67
N PHE A 34 8.66 -1.83 -2.80
CA PHE A 34 8.25 -2.32 -4.11
C PHE A 34 7.45 -1.27 -4.88
N THR A 35 7.81 -1.06 -6.15
CA THR A 35 7.01 -0.23 -7.08
C THR A 35 5.80 -1.02 -7.60
N ALA A 36 4.82 -0.30 -8.16
CA ALA A 36 3.67 -0.94 -8.81
C ALA A 36 4.11 -1.84 -9.97
N ASP A 37 5.15 -1.46 -10.71
CA ASP A 37 5.69 -2.26 -11.82
C ASP A 37 6.41 -3.52 -11.33
N GLN A 38 7.15 -3.45 -10.23
CA GLN A 38 7.76 -4.62 -9.60
C GLN A 38 6.69 -5.60 -9.11
N LEU A 39 5.62 -5.10 -8.50
CA LEU A 39 4.48 -5.93 -8.07
C LEU A 39 3.74 -6.55 -9.24
N LYS A 40 3.57 -5.80 -10.34
CA LYS A 40 2.97 -6.30 -11.58
C LYS A 40 3.80 -7.41 -12.22
N LYS A 41 5.13 -7.30 -12.21
CA LYS A 41 6.03 -8.37 -12.67
C LYS A 41 5.96 -9.58 -11.74
N ALA A 42 5.94 -9.35 -10.42
CA ALA A 42 5.87 -10.42 -9.42
C ALA A 42 4.55 -11.22 -9.49
N SER A 43 3.43 -10.54 -9.72
CA SER A 43 2.11 -11.17 -9.81
C SER A 43 1.92 -12.04 -11.06
N GLN A 44 2.82 -11.98 -12.05
CA GLN A 44 2.78 -12.87 -13.22
C GLN A 44 3.17 -14.31 -12.88
N TRP A 45 4.00 -14.52 -11.86
CA TRP A 45 4.51 -15.84 -11.47
C TRP A 45 4.13 -16.26 -10.05
N ASN A 46 3.62 -15.33 -9.22
CA ASN A 46 3.10 -15.63 -7.89
C ASN A 46 1.76 -14.92 -7.65
N ASP A 47 0.68 -15.69 -7.72
CA ASP A 47 -0.69 -15.20 -7.49
C ASP A 47 -0.91 -14.69 -6.06
N GLY A 48 -0.09 -15.12 -5.08
CA GLY A 48 -0.17 -14.67 -3.69
C GLY A 48 0.28 -13.22 -3.47
N ILE A 49 0.93 -12.59 -4.46
CA ILE A 49 1.35 -11.19 -4.37
C ILE A 49 0.13 -10.26 -4.26
N ASN A 50 -0.90 -10.49 -5.07
CA ASN A 50 -2.12 -9.67 -5.03
C ASN A 50 -2.84 -9.83 -3.70
N GLU A 51 -2.96 -11.06 -3.21
CA GLU A 51 -3.59 -11.34 -1.92
C GLU A 51 -2.82 -10.69 -0.76
N GLY A 52 -1.49 -10.81 -0.73
CA GLY A 52 -0.66 -10.16 0.28
C GLY A 52 -0.80 -8.63 0.24
N TYR A 53 -0.90 -8.05 -0.95
CA TYR A 53 -1.13 -6.62 -1.11
C TYR A 53 -2.50 -6.19 -0.55
N ILE A 54 -3.56 -6.92 -0.87
CA ILE A 54 -4.92 -6.66 -0.40
C ILE A 54 -5.00 -6.80 1.12
N ASN A 55 -4.39 -7.83 1.69
CA ASN A 55 -4.29 -8.01 3.15
C ASN A 55 -3.52 -6.86 3.80
N GLY A 56 -2.51 -6.31 3.10
CA GLY A 56 -1.82 -5.08 3.50
C GLY A 56 -2.76 -3.86 3.53
N ILE A 57 -3.59 -3.66 2.50
CA ILE A 57 -4.61 -2.60 2.47
C ILE A 57 -5.58 -2.80 3.63
N LEU A 58 -6.13 -4.00 3.80
CA LEU A 58 -7.10 -4.31 4.86
C LEU A 58 -6.50 -4.03 6.26
N SER A 59 -5.24 -4.39 6.47
CA SER A 59 -4.54 -4.17 7.73
C SER A 59 -4.47 -2.71 8.15
N THR A 60 -4.55 -1.75 7.20
CA THR A 60 -4.55 -0.32 7.53
C THR A 60 -5.76 0.12 8.37
N PHE A 61 -6.89 -0.59 8.28
CA PHE A 61 -8.09 -0.31 9.05
C PHE A 61 -8.14 -1.01 10.41
N PHE A 62 -7.53 -2.18 10.54
CA PHE A 62 -7.73 -3.05 11.71
C PHE A 62 -6.51 -3.21 12.60
N LYS A 63 -5.30 -3.02 12.05
CA LYS A 63 -4.09 -3.11 12.85
C LYS A 63 -3.95 -1.85 13.69
N ASN A 64 -3.51 -1.98 14.93
CA ASN A 64 -3.17 -0.81 15.73
C ASN A 64 -1.92 -0.09 15.20
N GLY A 65 -1.73 1.17 15.60
CA GLY A 65 -0.55 1.97 15.27
C GLY A 65 -0.41 2.32 13.79
N GLN A 66 -1.50 2.31 13.02
CA GLN A 66 -1.45 2.66 11.60
C GLN A 66 -1.35 4.18 11.43
N SER A 67 -2.01 4.96 12.28
CA SER A 67 -1.98 6.41 12.17
C SER A 67 -0.86 7.08 12.97
N SER A 68 -0.55 6.59 14.18
CA SER A 68 0.39 7.21 15.10
C SER A 68 1.01 6.18 16.06
N SER A 69 1.96 6.61 16.89
CA SER A 69 2.50 5.77 17.98
C SER A 69 1.68 5.85 19.27
N ARG A 70 0.47 6.44 19.22
CA ARG A 70 -0.37 6.59 20.41
C ARG A 70 -0.99 5.26 20.79
N HIS A 71 -1.17 5.07 22.09
CA HIS A 71 -1.77 3.86 22.64
C HIS A 71 -3.27 3.70 22.35
N ASP A 72 -3.96 4.79 22.01
CA ASP A 72 -5.37 4.81 21.59
C ASP A 72 -5.54 4.68 20.07
N ASP A 73 -4.46 4.49 19.31
CA ASP A 73 -4.53 4.25 17.86
C ASP A 73 -4.88 2.80 17.54
N PHE A 74 -6.15 2.45 17.70
CA PHE A 74 -6.73 1.17 17.28
C PHE A 74 -7.24 1.21 15.82
N ALA A 75 -6.68 2.10 15.01
CA ALA A 75 -7.12 2.40 13.66
C ALA A 75 -8.63 2.69 13.59
N GLN A 76 -9.38 2.02 12.71
CA GLN A 76 -10.82 2.26 12.52
C GLN A 76 -11.58 2.12 13.84
N LYS A 77 -11.18 1.19 14.71
CA LYS A 77 -11.87 0.94 15.98
C LYS A 77 -11.76 2.10 16.95
N ALA A 78 -10.72 2.93 16.88
CA ALA A 78 -10.65 4.15 17.65
C ALA A 78 -11.71 5.17 17.18
N PHE A 79 -11.97 5.23 15.87
CA PHE A 79 -13.03 6.07 15.33
C PHE A 79 -14.41 5.59 15.75
N ASP A 80 -14.68 4.28 15.61
CA ASP A 80 -15.96 3.67 16.01
C ASP A 80 -16.28 3.99 17.49
N ILE A 81 -15.33 3.78 18.41
CA ILE A 81 -15.50 4.11 19.84
C ILE A 81 -15.77 5.60 20.04
N SER A 82 -15.03 6.46 19.35
CA SER A 82 -15.24 7.90 19.48
C SER A 82 -16.58 8.34 18.91
N SER A 83 -17.07 7.75 17.83
CA SER A 83 -18.39 8.10 17.29
C SER A 83 -19.51 7.72 18.25
N ASP A 84 -19.38 6.59 18.95
CA ASP A 84 -20.36 6.18 19.96
C ASP A 84 -20.32 7.09 21.20
N LEU A 85 -19.12 7.47 21.68
CA LEU A 85 -18.99 8.47 22.75
C LEU A 85 -19.58 9.84 22.35
N MET A 86 -19.47 10.20 21.08
CA MET A 86 -20.04 11.43 20.54
C MET A 86 -21.55 11.35 20.29
N SER A 87 -22.16 10.16 20.33
CA SER A 87 -23.62 10.00 20.16
C SER A 87 -24.41 10.38 21.41
N GLY A 88 -23.75 10.34 22.58
CA GLY A 88 -24.37 10.59 23.88
C GLY A 88 -24.96 9.34 24.55
N ASP A 89 -24.90 8.18 23.90
CA ASP A 89 -25.41 6.90 24.44
C ASP A 89 -24.34 6.09 25.20
N MET A 90 -23.09 6.58 25.23
CA MET A 90 -21.96 5.96 25.91
C MET A 90 -21.29 6.96 26.86
N GLU A 91 -20.93 6.49 28.06
CA GLU A 91 -20.16 7.25 29.04
C GLU A 91 -18.75 6.66 29.19
N LEU A 92 -17.75 7.53 29.33
CA LEU A 92 -16.37 7.13 29.60
C LEU A 92 -16.18 6.87 31.09
N GLN A 93 -16.47 5.64 31.50
CA GLN A 93 -16.34 5.19 32.89
C GLN A 93 -14.90 5.37 33.41
N GLY A 94 -14.76 5.93 34.63
CA GLY A 94 -13.45 6.25 35.22
C GLY A 94 -12.95 7.66 34.91
N GLY A 95 -13.69 8.41 34.09
CA GLY A 95 -13.56 9.86 33.94
C GLY A 95 -12.29 10.33 33.22
N LEU A 96 -11.91 11.57 33.51
CA LEU A 96 -10.87 12.30 32.77
C LEU A 96 -9.43 12.05 33.27
N GLY A 97 -9.14 10.91 33.90
CA GLY A 97 -7.82 10.62 34.47
C GLY A 97 -6.73 10.17 33.47
N TYR A 98 -7.07 9.25 32.55
CA TYR A 98 -6.06 8.51 31.73
C TYR A 98 -5.89 9.03 30.29
N GLY A 99 -6.69 10.01 29.86
CA GLY A 99 -6.48 10.80 28.64
C GLY A 99 -7.17 10.32 27.36
N TRP A 100 -7.35 9.00 27.16
CA TRP A 100 -7.88 8.47 25.91
C TRP A 100 -9.38 8.73 25.74
N PHE A 101 -9.78 9.08 24.52
CA PHE A 101 -11.18 9.37 24.15
C PHE A 101 -11.89 10.47 24.97
N GLN A 102 -11.16 11.21 25.80
CA GLN A 102 -11.75 12.25 26.65
C GLN A 102 -12.35 13.40 25.85
N GLU A 103 -11.68 13.82 24.77
CA GLU A 103 -12.25 14.84 23.89
C GLU A 103 -13.56 14.31 23.28
N ALA A 104 -13.65 13.02 22.94
CA ALA A 104 -14.89 12.43 22.41
C ALA A 104 -16.01 12.42 23.47
N ALA A 105 -15.69 11.93 24.68
CA ALA A 105 -16.64 11.90 25.79
C ALA A 105 -17.13 13.29 26.22
N ARG A 106 -16.34 14.34 25.97
CA ARG A 106 -16.70 15.74 26.23
C ARG A 106 -17.38 16.43 25.04
N LEU A 107 -17.64 15.69 23.97
CA LEU A 107 -18.17 16.21 22.71
C LEU A 107 -17.28 17.25 22.03
N LEU A 108 -15.96 17.12 22.16
CA LEU A 108 -14.94 18.04 21.68
C LEU A 108 -14.10 17.51 20.50
N SER A 109 -14.32 16.26 20.06
CA SER A 109 -13.59 15.67 18.93
C SER A 109 -13.86 16.35 17.57
N TYR A 110 -14.84 17.26 17.47
CA TYR A 110 -15.08 18.05 16.26
C TYR A 110 -13.99 19.10 15.97
N LYS A 111 -13.13 19.40 16.95
CA LYS A 111 -12.05 20.38 16.79
C LYS A 111 -11.03 19.91 15.76
N ARG A 112 -10.55 20.84 14.94
CA ARG A 112 -9.55 20.58 13.88
C ARG A 112 -8.30 19.84 14.38
N ASP A 113 -7.84 20.15 15.58
CA ASP A 113 -6.61 19.62 16.19
C ASP A 113 -6.85 18.43 17.12
N ALA A 114 -8.07 17.88 17.17
CA ALA A 114 -8.33 16.66 17.90
C ALA A 114 -7.49 15.51 17.35
N SER A 115 -6.79 14.79 18.23
CA SER A 115 -5.85 13.72 17.85
C SER A 115 -6.46 12.63 16.97
N LEU A 116 -7.73 12.28 17.20
CA LEU A 116 -8.44 11.30 16.39
C LEU A 116 -8.69 11.77 14.96
N ASN A 117 -8.93 13.06 14.72
CA ASN A 117 -9.16 13.59 13.38
C ASN A 117 -7.93 13.39 12.49
N TYR A 118 -6.74 13.60 13.06
CA TYR A 118 -5.49 13.28 12.39
C TYR A 118 -5.37 11.77 12.10
N ALA A 119 -5.77 10.93 13.06
CA ALA A 119 -5.69 9.48 12.93
C ALA A 119 -6.53 8.94 11.77
N VAL A 120 -7.80 9.32 11.74
CA VAL A 120 -8.78 8.95 10.70
C VAL A 120 -8.31 9.42 9.33
N TRP A 121 -7.93 10.69 9.22
CA TRP A 121 -7.40 11.26 7.98
C TRP A 121 -6.24 10.44 7.43
N ARG A 122 -5.27 10.10 8.28
CA ARG A 122 -4.06 9.38 7.85
C ARG A 122 -4.36 7.95 7.40
N ILE A 123 -5.29 7.26 8.06
CA ILE A 123 -5.69 5.89 7.68
C ILE A 123 -6.43 5.93 6.34
N SER A 124 -7.45 6.78 6.19
CA SER A 124 -8.19 6.94 4.94
C SER A 124 -7.28 7.20 3.74
N TYR A 125 -6.41 8.22 3.83
CA TYR A 125 -5.50 8.53 2.72
C TYR A 125 -4.44 7.47 2.47
N ARG A 126 -4.00 6.74 3.51
CA ARG A 126 -3.11 5.59 3.30
C ARG A 126 -3.83 4.50 2.52
N THR A 127 -5.05 4.12 2.91
CA THR A 127 -5.85 3.12 2.20
C THR A 127 -6.05 3.53 0.75
N ILE A 128 -6.47 4.78 0.51
CA ILE A 128 -6.69 5.31 -0.84
C ILE A 128 -5.40 5.22 -1.68
N SER A 129 -4.25 5.61 -1.10
CA SER A 129 -2.96 5.56 -1.78
C SER A 129 -2.54 4.13 -2.15
N MET A 130 -2.74 3.18 -1.24
CA MET A 130 -2.44 1.76 -1.50
C MET A 130 -3.39 1.17 -2.54
N ALA A 131 -4.69 1.44 -2.44
CA ALA A 131 -5.66 0.99 -3.44
C ALA A 131 -5.36 1.56 -4.84
N ASN A 132 -5.03 2.85 -4.94
CA ASN A 132 -4.60 3.45 -6.21
C ASN A 132 -3.33 2.82 -6.76
N SER A 133 -2.40 2.41 -5.88
CA SER A 133 -1.19 1.68 -6.28
C SER A 133 -1.50 0.28 -6.83
N PHE A 134 -2.45 -0.44 -6.23
CA PHE A 134 -2.95 -1.70 -6.76
C PHE A 134 -3.57 -1.52 -8.15
N PHE A 135 -4.39 -0.49 -8.36
CA PHE A 135 -4.97 -0.25 -9.69
C PHE A 135 -3.94 0.11 -10.76
N ARG A 136 -2.80 0.71 -10.38
CA ARG A 136 -1.67 0.93 -11.30
C ARG A 136 -0.99 -0.36 -11.74
N SER A 137 -0.91 -1.37 -10.87
CA SER A 137 -0.35 -2.68 -11.23
C SER A 137 -1.36 -3.60 -11.93
N SER A 138 -2.66 -3.34 -11.77
CA SER A 138 -3.78 -4.10 -12.35
C SER A 138 -4.26 -3.53 -13.71
N THR A 139 -5.47 -3.90 -14.16
CA THR A 139 -6.15 -3.42 -15.38
C THR A 139 -6.62 -1.97 -15.30
N GLY A 140 -6.25 -1.24 -14.26
CA GLY A 140 -6.77 0.09 -13.94
C GLY A 140 -8.04 0.04 -13.08
N ASP A 141 -8.57 1.23 -12.81
CA ASP A 141 -9.66 1.45 -11.86
C ASP A 141 -11.04 1.58 -12.53
N THR A 142 -11.08 1.83 -13.82
CA THR A 142 -12.34 2.00 -14.57
C THR A 142 -12.82 0.71 -15.22
N THR A 143 -11.90 -0.24 -15.43
CA THR A 143 -12.15 -1.44 -16.21
C THR A 143 -11.81 -2.66 -15.34
N PRO A 144 -12.82 -3.44 -14.89
CA PRO A 144 -12.56 -4.66 -14.14
C PRO A 144 -11.83 -5.69 -15.03
N PRO A 145 -11.07 -6.62 -14.43
CA PRO A 145 -10.46 -7.72 -15.17
C PRO A 145 -11.52 -8.56 -15.92
N GLU A 146 -11.16 -9.12 -17.06
CA GLU A 146 -12.08 -9.93 -17.86
C GLU A 146 -12.35 -11.30 -17.24
N VAL A 147 -13.62 -11.74 -17.30
CA VAL A 147 -14.01 -13.12 -16.99
C VAL A 147 -13.79 -13.98 -18.23
N THR A 148 -13.34 -15.23 -18.07
CA THR A 148 -13.24 -16.20 -19.17
C THR A 148 -13.99 -17.48 -18.84
N THR A 149 -14.48 -18.15 -19.88
CA THR A 149 -15.06 -19.49 -19.81
C THR A 149 -14.02 -20.60 -20.05
N GLU A 150 -12.79 -20.25 -20.43
CA GLU A 150 -11.72 -21.22 -20.64
C GLU A 150 -11.40 -21.97 -19.33
N PRO A 151 -11.54 -23.31 -19.28
CA PRO A 151 -11.45 -24.07 -18.03
C PRO A 151 -10.15 -23.87 -17.25
N ASN A 152 -9.02 -23.74 -17.97
CA ASN A 152 -7.68 -23.54 -17.42
C ASN A 152 -7.42 -22.13 -16.87
N LEU A 153 -8.21 -21.13 -17.27
CA LEU A 153 -8.03 -19.73 -16.85
C LEU A 153 -9.16 -19.20 -15.97
N LYS A 154 -10.32 -19.87 -15.97
CA LYS A 154 -11.55 -19.42 -15.29
C LYS A 154 -11.34 -19.12 -13.80
N ALA A 155 -10.67 -20.02 -13.07
CA ALA A 155 -10.43 -19.85 -11.63
C ALA A 155 -9.56 -18.61 -11.35
N LYS A 156 -8.47 -18.45 -12.11
CA LYS A 156 -7.57 -17.31 -11.97
C LYS A 156 -8.28 -15.99 -12.29
N ARG A 157 -9.03 -15.92 -13.39
CA ARG A 157 -9.77 -14.70 -13.77
C ARG A 157 -10.86 -14.33 -12.79
N MET A 158 -11.54 -15.32 -12.21
CA MET A 158 -12.50 -15.07 -11.14
C MET A 158 -11.82 -14.46 -9.90
N LYS A 159 -10.64 -14.96 -9.53
CA LYS A 159 -9.84 -14.39 -8.43
C LYS A 159 -9.41 -12.96 -8.74
N ASP A 160 -8.90 -12.70 -9.95
CA ASP A 160 -8.47 -11.35 -10.37
C ASP A 160 -9.62 -10.32 -10.20
N ILE A 161 -10.86 -10.69 -10.54
CA ILE A 161 -12.04 -9.84 -10.39
C ILE A 161 -12.45 -9.66 -8.92
N PHE A 162 -12.41 -10.74 -8.14
CA PHE A 162 -12.69 -10.69 -6.71
C PHE A 162 -11.70 -9.74 -6.00
N ASP A 163 -10.41 -9.92 -6.25
CA ASP A 163 -9.32 -9.08 -5.75
C ASP A 163 -9.55 -7.60 -6.13
N TRP A 164 -9.88 -7.32 -7.40
CA TRP A 164 -10.19 -5.97 -7.87
C TRP A 164 -11.41 -5.35 -7.15
N GLY A 165 -12.46 -6.14 -6.95
CA GLY A 165 -13.68 -5.73 -6.24
C GLY A 165 -13.41 -5.39 -4.78
N GLN A 166 -12.62 -6.22 -4.08
CA GLN A 166 -12.21 -5.95 -2.70
C GLN A 166 -11.49 -4.61 -2.57
N VAL A 167 -10.53 -4.32 -3.45
CA VAL A 167 -9.78 -3.06 -3.42
C VAL A 167 -10.67 -1.87 -3.74
N LYS A 168 -11.62 -2.02 -4.68
CA LYS A 168 -12.62 -0.98 -4.97
C LYS A 168 -13.45 -0.65 -3.73
N THR A 169 -13.96 -1.66 -3.04
CA THR A 169 -14.75 -1.48 -1.81
C THR A 169 -13.94 -0.85 -0.70
N LEU A 170 -12.71 -1.33 -0.47
CA LEU A 170 -11.82 -0.76 0.56
C LEU A 170 -11.50 0.70 0.30
N ARG A 171 -11.30 1.09 -0.97
CA ARG A 171 -11.07 2.48 -1.34
C ARG A 171 -12.32 3.34 -1.22
N ALA A 172 -13.51 2.78 -1.46
CA ALA A 172 -14.77 3.51 -1.31
C ALA A 172 -15.18 3.68 0.17
N LEU A 173 -14.74 2.78 1.04
CA LEU A 173 -14.93 2.87 2.48
C LEU A 173 -14.05 3.95 3.13
N ALA A 174 -12.86 4.17 2.57
CA ALA A 174 -11.84 5.10 3.07
C ALA A 174 -12.19 6.57 2.82
#